data_AF-Q0FKG1-F1
#
_entry.id   AF-Q0FKG1-F1
#
_cell.length_a   1.000
_cell.length_b   1.000
_cell.length_c   1.000
_cell.angle_alpha   90.00
_cell.angle_beta   90.00
_cell.angle_gamma   90.00
#
_symmetry.space_group_name_H-M   'P 1'
#
loop_
_entity.id
_entity.type
_entity.pdbx_description
1 polymer ?
#
loop_
_entity_poly.entity_id
_entity_poly.type
_entity_poly.pdbx_seq_one_letter_code
_entity_poly.pdbx_strand_id
1 'polypeptide(L)'
;MADAYLQTLISRFPRLELSITRLYRNDPEFRAICEEMEEADAARARWCDLPERADEYEAIFDRLQDELLEHLTRKTRAEFLRPLQKGLKDNGRNS
;
A
#
# COMPACT_ATOMS: atom_id res chain seq x y z
N MET A 1 11.29 -13.62 5.60
CA MET A 1 11.49 -12.44 6.46
C MET A 1 10.63 -11.31 5.90
N ALA A 2 9.29 -11.44 5.91
CA ALA A 2 8.41 -10.47 5.24
C ALA A 2 7.67 -9.53 6.21
N ASP A 3 7.90 -9.70 7.53
CA ASP A 3 7.21 -8.97 8.59
C ASP A 3 7.90 -7.64 8.97
N ALA A 4 9.18 -7.47 8.61
CA ALA A 4 9.97 -6.32 9.02
C ALA A 4 9.45 -5.02 8.40
N TYR A 5 9.14 -5.03 7.10
CA TYR A 5 8.65 -3.83 6.41
C TYR A 5 7.22 -3.47 6.80
N LEU A 6 6.40 -4.46 7.15
CA LEU A 6 5.06 -4.22 7.72
C LEU A 6 5.15 -3.39 9.01
N GLN A 7 6.06 -3.75 9.91
CA GLN A 7 6.29 -3.00 11.16
C GLN A 7 6.82 -1.58 10.90
N THR A 8 7.65 -1.41 9.87
CA THR A 8 8.11 -0.08 9.42
C THR A 8 6.95 0.78 8.94
N LEU A 9 6.06 0.24 8.11
CA LEU A 9 4.87 0.95 7.63
C LEU A 9 3.91 1.30 8.78
N ILE A 10 3.71 0.39 9.73
CA ILE A 10 2.89 0.63 10.94
C ILE A 10 3.51 1.73 11.80
N SER A 11 4.82 1.69 12.02
CA SER A 11 5.53 2.72 12.81
C SER A 11 5.46 4.10 12.14
N ARG A 12 5.49 4.15 10.81
CA ARG A 12 5.41 5.40 10.02
C ARG A 12 3.99 5.94 9.92
N PHE A 13 2.99 5.04 9.90
CA PHE A 13 1.58 5.38 9.81
C PHE A 13 0.75 4.65 10.88
N PRO A 14 0.94 4.97 12.18
CA PRO A 14 0.29 4.23 13.27
C PRO A 14 -1.24 4.32 13.21
N ARG A 15 -1.78 5.41 12.64
CA ARG A 15 -3.23 5.58 12.46
C ARG A 15 -3.84 4.62 11.43
N LEU A 16 -3.03 3.97 10.61
CA LEU A 16 -3.45 3.06 9.54
C LEU A 16 -3.08 1.60 9.82
N GLU A 17 -2.58 1.28 11.01
CA GLU A 17 -2.10 -0.06 11.41
C GLU A 17 -3.09 -1.18 11.04
N LEU A 18 -4.36 -1.03 11.41
CA LEU A 18 -5.42 -2.00 11.13
C LEU A 18 -5.63 -2.21 9.62
N SER A 19 -5.62 -1.13 8.84
CA SER A 19 -5.79 -1.19 7.38
C SER A 19 -4.59 -1.84 6.70
N ILE A 20 -3.37 -1.47 7.10
CA ILE A 20 -2.12 -2.03 6.57
C ILE A 20 -2.04 -3.52 6.86
N THR A 21 -2.29 -3.93 8.12
CA THR A 21 -2.27 -5.35 8.53
C THR A 21 -3.31 -6.17 7.77
N ARG A 22 -4.51 -5.60 7.56
CA ARG A 22 -5.60 -6.28 6.86
C ARG A 22 -5.33 -6.42 5.37
N LEU A 23 -4.78 -5.39 4.72
CA LEU A 23 -4.38 -5.44 3.31
C LEU A 23 -3.24 -6.43 3.12
N TYR A 24 -2.19 -6.35 3.95
CA TYR A 24 -1.05 -7.27 3.89
C TYR A 24 -1.47 -8.75 3.98
N ARG A 25 -2.48 -9.06 4.80
CA ARG A 25 -2.97 -10.44 4.98
C ARG A 25 -3.86 -10.92 3.83
N ASN A 26 -4.72 -10.06 3.30
CA ASN A 26 -5.79 -10.46 2.38
C ASN A 26 -5.52 -10.12 0.90
N ASP A 27 -4.50 -9.31 0.63
CA ASP A 27 -4.23 -8.78 -0.69
C ASP A 27 -2.79 -9.11 -1.13
N PRO A 28 -2.61 -10.09 -2.04
CA PRO A 28 -1.29 -10.50 -2.51
C PRO A 28 -0.59 -9.41 -3.32
N GLU A 29 -1.33 -8.51 -3.98
CA GLU A 29 -0.76 -7.38 -4.72
C GLU A 29 -0.18 -6.35 -3.75
N PHE A 30 -0.88 -6.08 -2.65
CA PHE A 30 -0.34 -5.22 -1.58
C PHE A 30 0.91 -5.82 -0.95
N ARG A 31 0.96 -7.15 -0.81
CA ARG A 31 2.14 -7.84 -0.28
C ARG A 31 3.34 -7.72 -1.21
N ALA A 32 3.14 -7.90 -2.52
CA ALA A 32 4.18 -7.68 -3.53
C ALA A 32 4.73 -6.25 -3.48
N ILE A 33 3.86 -5.24 -3.36
CA ILE A 33 4.28 -3.83 -3.20
C ILE A 33 5.13 -3.65 -1.93
N CYS A 34 4.75 -4.27 -0.81
CA CYS A 34 5.54 -4.18 0.43
C CYS A 34 6.92 -4.82 0.28
N GLU A 35 7.02 -5.94 -0.44
CA GLU A 35 8.29 -6.63 -0.72
C GLU A 35 9.18 -5.78 -1.65
N GLU A 36 8.62 -5.20 -2.71
CA GLU A 36 9.36 -4.29 -3.61
C GLU A 36 9.86 -3.03 -2.88
N MET A 37 9.06 -2.48 -1.96
CA MET A 37 9.48 -1.35 -1.14
C MET A 37 10.59 -1.70 -0.15
N GLU A 38 10.56 -2.91 0.43
CA GLU A 38 11.65 -3.40 1.29
C GLU A 38 12.96 -3.54 0.50
N GLU A 39 12.90 -4.11 -0.70
CA GLU A 39 14.06 -4.21 -1.58
C GLU A 39 14.61 -2.84 -1.98
N ALA A 40 13.74 -1.88 -2.30
CA ALA A 40 14.14 -0.51 -2.62
C ALA A 40 14.78 0.22 -1.43
N ASP A 41 14.24 0.05 -0.21
CA ASP A 41 14.79 0.66 1.01
C ASP A 41 16.16 0.05 1.36
N ALA A 42 16.29 -1.28 1.24
CA ALA A 42 17.56 -1.97 1.44
C ALA A 42 18.61 -1.59 0.39
N ALA A 43 18.20 -1.39 -0.87
CA ALA A 43 19.06 -0.94 -1.95
C ALA A 43 19.49 0.52 -1.73
N ARG A 44 18.58 1.40 -1.30
CA ARG A 44 18.88 2.78 -0.89
C ARG A 44 19.89 2.82 0.26
N ALA A 45 19.71 2.00 1.29
CA ALA A 45 20.64 1.92 2.41
C ALA A 45 22.05 1.50 1.97
N ARG A 46 22.15 0.58 1.00
CA ARG A 46 23.43 0.15 0.39
C ARG A 46 24.05 1.20 -0.54
N TRP A 47 23.25 2.04 -1.18
CA TRP A 47 23.74 3.08 -2.09
C TRP A 47 23.91 4.45 -1.43
N CYS A 48 23.61 4.58 -0.14
CA CYS A 48 24.03 5.74 0.64
C CYS A 48 25.56 5.91 0.62
N ASP A 49 26.31 4.83 0.39
CA ASP A 49 27.76 4.82 0.17
C ASP A 49 28.19 5.20 -1.27
N LEU A 50 27.25 5.36 -2.20
CA LEU A 50 27.45 5.71 -3.63
C LEU A 50 26.59 6.94 -4.00
N PRO A 51 27.05 8.16 -3.66
CA PRO A 51 26.26 9.39 -3.81
C PRO A 51 25.86 9.70 -5.26
N GLU A 52 26.58 9.14 -6.23
CA GLU A 52 26.32 9.28 -7.67
C GLU A 52 25.00 8.64 -8.16
N ARG A 53 24.36 7.77 -7.38
CA ARG A 53 23.05 7.16 -7.71
C ARG A 53 21.92 7.57 -6.77
N ALA A 54 22.20 8.36 -5.75
CA ALA A 54 21.23 8.71 -4.72
C ALA A 54 19.99 9.43 -5.30
N ASP A 55 20.19 10.37 -6.23
CA ASP A 55 19.11 11.10 -6.89
C ASP A 55 18.19 10.19 -7.73
N GLU A 56 18.77 9.20 -8.41
CA GLU A 56 18.03 8.26 -9.27
C GLU A 56 17.10 7.38 -8.43
N TYR A 57 17.56 6.95 -7.26
CA TYR A 57 16.75 6.13 -6.34
C TYR A 57 15.77 6.94 -5.51
N GLU A 58 16.09 8.20 -5.20
CA GLU A 58 15.12 9.11 -4.61
C GLU A 58 13.91 9.31 -5.54
N ALA A 59 14.16 9.51 -6.84
CA ALA A 59 13.09 9.61 -7.83
C ALA A 59 12.24 8.33 -7.95
N ILE A 60 12.87 7.14 -7.87
CA ILE A 60 12.14 5.86 -7.84
C ILE A 60 11.30 5.73 -6.57
N PHE A 61 11.85 6.14 -5.43
CA PHE A 61 11.18 6.04 -4.13
C PHE A 61 9.97 6.99 -4.03
N ASP A 62 10.09 8.21 -4.56
CA ASP A 62 8.97 9.16 -4.63
C ASP A 62 7.85 8.63 -5.53
N ARG A 63 8.20 8.09 -6.70
CA ARG A 63 7.23 7.47 -7.59
C ARG A 63 6.48 6.32 -6.91
N LEU A 64 7.18 5.45 -6.19
CA LEU A 64 6.56 4.33 -5.48
C LEU A 64 5.65 4.79 -4.34
N GLN A 65 6.00 5.88 -3.65
CA GLN A 65 5.13 6.50 -2.64
C GLN A 65 3.84 7.05 -3.26
N ASP A 66 3.94 7.74 -4.39
CA ASP A 66 2.76 8.24 -5.11
C ASP A 66 1.86 7.08 -5.57
N GLU A 67 2.44 6.02 -6.15
CA GLU A 67 1.68 4.83 -6.55
C GLU A 67 1.00 4.17 -5.33
N LEU A 68 1.68 4.06 -4.18
CA LEU A 68 1.10 3.54 -2.94
C LEU A 68 -0.07 4.40 -2.45
N LEU A 69 0.08 5.73 -2.43
CA LEU A 69 -0.96 6.66 -1.98
C LEU A 69 -2.17 6.65 -2.92
N GLU A 70 -1.96 6.56 -4.23
CA GLU A 70 -3.03 6.38 -5.20
C GLU A 70 -3.78 5.07 -4.97
N HIS A 71 -3.07 3.97 -4.72
CA HIS A 71 -3.68 2.67 -4.49
C HIS A 71 -4.49 2.64 -3.19
N LEU A 72 -3.96 3.22 -2.12
CA LEU A 72 -4.68 3.40 -0.86
C LEU A 72 -5.94 4.25 -1.08
N THR A 73 -5.82 5.39 -1.76
CA THR A 73 -6.97 6.27 -2.03
C THR A 73 -8.05 5.57 -2.85
N ARG A 74 -7.68 4.81 -3.88
CA ARG A 74 -8.63 4.05 -4.72
C ARG A 74 -9.30 2.93 -3.94
N LYS A 75 -8.57 2.15 -3.14
CA LYS A 75 -9.14 1.05 -2.34
C LYS A 75 -10.00 1.58 -1.20
N THR A 76 -9.58 2.64 -0.51
CA THR A 76 -10.40 3.32 0.49
C THR A 76 -11.69 3.88 -0.14
N ARG A 77 -11.63 4.57 -1.29
CA ARG A 77 -12.85 5.00 -2.02
C ARG A 77 -13.76 3.85 -2.40
N ALA A 78 -13.20 2.72 -2.86
CA ALA A 78 -13.98 1.54 -3.21
C ALA A 78 -14.65 0.91 -1.99
N GLU A 79 -13.98 0.87 -0.83
CA GLU A 79 -14.58 0.42 0.43
C GLU A 79 -15.69 1.37 0.91
N PHE A 80 -15.54 2.69 0.74
CA PHE A 80 -16.58 3.67 1.03
C PHE A 80 -17.78 3.64 0.07
N LEU A 81 -17.59 3.21 -1.19
CA LEU A 81 -18.65 3.11 -2.20
C LEU A 81 -19.31 1.72 -2.27
N ARG A 82 -18.72 0.68 -1.67
CA ARG A 82 -19.30 -0.67 -1.58
C ARG A 82 -20.70 -0.73 -0.93
N PRO A 83 -21.05 0.08 0.09
CA PRO A 83 -22.39 0.06 0.67
C PRO A 83 -23.48 0.56 -0.30
N LEU A 84 -23.13 1.44 -1.26
CA LEU A 84 -24.11 2.07 -2.16
C LEU A 84 -24.62 1.14 -3.26
N GLN A 85 -23.84 0.13 -3.68
CA GLN A 85 -24.28 -0.81 -4.72
C GLN A 85 -25.13 -1.98 -4.19
N LYS A 86 -25.08 -2.28 -2.88
CA LYS A 86 -25.83 -3.40 -2.30
C LYS A 86 -27.30 -3.08 -2.00
N GLY A 87 -27.70 -1.80 -2.05
CA GLY A 87 -29.08 -1.37 -1.80
C GLY A 87 -30.01 -1.32 -3.02
N LEU A 88 -29.50 -1.44 -4.25
CA LEU A 88 -30.31 -1.23 -5.47
C LEU A 88 -30.88 -2.52 -6.09
N LYS A 89 -30.67 -3.69 -5.47
CA LYS A 89 -31.05 -4.99 -6.07
C LYS A 89 -32.11 -5.79 -5.32
N ASP A 90 -32.75 -5.23 -4.30
CA ASP A 90 -33.76 -5.95 -3.49
C ASP A 90 -35.22 -5.48 -3.70
N ASN A 91 -35.50 -4.61 -4.68
CA ASN A 91 -36.88 -4.26 -5.03
C ASN A 91 -37.33 -5.00 -6.30
N GLY A 92 -37.74 -6.25 -6.12
CA GLY A 92 -38.24 -7.08 -7.22
C GLY A 92 -38.92 -8.35 -6.76
N ARG A 93 -39.68 -8.29 -5.66
CA ARG A 93 -40.53 -9.40 -5.23
C ARG A 93 -41.87 -8.87 -4.73
N ASN A 94 -42.83 -8.70 -5.64
CA ASN A 94 -44.23 -8.94 -5.31
C ASN A 94 -45.06 -9.16 -6.59
N SER A 95 -45.97 -10.13 -6.46
CA SER A 95 -47.04 -10.59 -7.38
C SER A 95 -46.64 -11.62 -8.43
#